data_AF-A0A3C0BEA4-F1
#
_entry.id   AF-A0A3C0BEA4-F1
#
_cell.length_a   1.000
_cell.length_b   1.000
_cell.length_c   1.000
_cell.angle_alpha   90.00
_cell.angle_beta   90.00
_cell.angle_gamma   90.00
#
_symmetry.space_group_name_H-M   'P 1'
#
loop_
_entity.id
_entity.type
_entity.pdbx_description
1 polymer ?
#
loop_
_entity_poly.entity_id
_entity_poly.type
_entity_poly.pdbx_seq_one_letter_code
_entity_poly.pdbx_strand_id
1 'polypeptide(L)'
;MLIYSIVFVLLLFGVFHYDHRKNIFLGNVYYFLVFTVMTLMTGLRYRTGGDSLMYEDYYPYLPNLDDLLHFISSDTALNYQPLYLLFVALCKVFSPDYYFYQMMHALVVNSVIFWFIQRNTRYRYTVLLLMYFFLIYFYFRFEVQREILGVCW
;
A
#
# COMPACT_ATOMS: atom_id res chain seq x y z
N MET A 1 4.41 -14.88 9.37
CA MET A 1 5.33 -14.55 10.50
C MET A 1 6.76 -14.34 10.04
N LEU A 2 7.39 -15.29 9.34
CA LEU A 2 8.79 -15.16 8.88
C LEU A 2 9.06 -13.87 8.06
N ILE A 3 8.19 -13.55 7.08
CA ILE A 3 8.36 -12.34 6.24
C ILE A 3 8.32 -11.04 7.04
N TYR A 4 7.44 -10.96 8.04
CA TYR A 4 7.32 -9.80 8.92
C TYR A 4 8.56 -9.61 9.80
N SER A 5 9.14 -10.70 10.29
CA SER A 5 10.41 -10.66 11.03
C SER A 5 11.57 -10.22 10.13
N ILE A 6 11.61 -10.69 8.88
CA ILE A 6 12.63 -10.26 7.90
C ILE A 6 12.54 -8.76 7.64
N VAL A 7 11.34 -8.22 7.40
CA VAL A 7 11.14 -6.77 7.20
C VAL A 7 11.59 -5.99 8.42
N PHE A 8 11.26 -6.45 9.63
CA PHE A 8 11.68 -5.80 10.86
C PHE A 8 13.21 -5.73 10.99
N VAL A 9 13.92 -6.84 10.71
CA VAL A 9 15.39 -6.88 10.73
C VAL A 9 16.00 -5.98 9.65
N LEU A 10 15.42 -5.96 8.44
CA LEU A 10 15.84 -5.04 7.38
C LEU A 10 15.69 -3.57 7.79
N LEU A 11 14.58 -3.21 8.43
CA LEU A 11 14.38 -1.84 8.90
C LEU A 11 15.38 -1.48 10.02
N LEU A 12 15.61 -2.37 10.98
CA LEU A 12 16.63 -2.18 12.03
C LEU A 12 18.04 -2.00 11.45
N PHE A 13 18.42 -2.83 10.48
CA PHE A 13 19.70 -2.68 9.78
C PHE A 13 19.78 -1.32 9.07
N GLY A 14 18.68 -0.91 8.43
CA GLY A 14 18.54 0.39 7.78
C GLY A 14 18.79 1.55 8.74
N VAL A 15 18.16 1.51 9.90
CA VAL A 15 18.31 2.52 10.96
C VAL A 15 19.77 2.59 11.43
N PHE A 16 20.38 1.45 11.74
CA PHE A 16 21.74 1.45 12.28
C PHE A 16 22.78 1.94 11.27
N HIS A 17 22.73 1.46 10.02
CA HIS A 17 23.73 1.78 9.01
C HIS A 17 23.54 3.14 8.34
N TYR A 18 22.32 3.49 7.97
CA TYR A 18 22.06 4.68 7.14
C TYR A 18 21.59 5.87 7.96
N ASP A 19 20.73 5.68 8.97
CA ASP A 19 20.23 6.80 9.79
C ASP A 19 21.22 7.18 10.90
N HIS A 20 21.77 6.19 11.63
CA HIS A 20 22.68 6.42 12.74
C HIS A 20 24.14 6.60 12.29
N ARG A 21 24.70 5.62 11.56
CA ARG A 21 26.09 5.70 11.06
C ARG A 21 26.28 6.61 9.84
N LYS A 22 25.19 7.12 9.25
CA LYS A 22 25.21 8.00 8.06
C LYS A 22 26.01 7.42 6.89
N ASN A 23 26.05 6.10 6.75
CA ASN A 23 26.71 5.47 5.61
C ASN A 23 25.95 5.85 4.34
N ILE A 24 26.67 6.25 3.29
CA ILE A 24 26.08 6.58 1.99
C ILE A 24 26.23 5.46 0.97
N PHE A 25 27.11 4.49 1.24
CA PHE A 25 27.39 3.39 0.33
C PHE A 25 26.14 2.53 0.11
N LEU A 26 25.71 2.40 -1.15
CA LEU A 26 24.51 1.66 -1.57
C LEU A 26 23.18 2.10 -0.92
N GLY A 27 23.10 3.29 -0.32
CA GLY A 27 21.91 3.72 0.40
C GLY A 27 20.63 3.80 -0.43
N ASN A 28 20.72 4.23 -1.70
CA ASN A 28 19.56 4.27 -2.60
C ASN A 28 19.14 2.87 -3.04
N VAL A 29 20.10 1.97 -3.26
CA VAL A 29 19.83 0.56 -3.62
C VAL A 29 19.14 -0.14 -2.45
N TYR A 30 19.62 0.09 -1.24
CA TYR A 30 19.02 -0.47 -0.03
C TYR A 30 17.60 0.07 0.20
N TYR A 31 17.39 1.37 -0.01
CA TYR A 31 16.05 1.97 0.09
C TYR A 31 15.06 1.36 -0.91
N PHE A 32 15.51 1.17 -2.16
CA PHE A 32 14.73 0.50 -3.19
C PHE A 32 14.44 -0.97 -2.83
N LEU A 33 15.42 -1.70 -2.28
CA LEU A 33 15.21 -3.06 -1.78
C LEU A 33 14.12 -3.11 -0.69
N VAL A 34 14.18 -2.22 0.30
CA VAL A 34 13.17 -2.12 1.36
C VAL A 34 11.79 -1.82 0.76
N PHE A 35 11.71 -0.89 -0.19
CA PHE A 35 10.48 -0.60 -0.94
C PHE A 35 9.92 -1.85 -1.64
N THR A 36 10.76 -2.59 -2.37
CA THR A 36 10.35 -3.78 -3.10
C THR A 36 9.85 -4.85 -2.14
N VAL A 37 10.60 -5.17 -1.07
CA VAL A 37 10.22 -6.19 -0.10
C VAL A 37 8.90 -5.84 0.59
N MET A 38 8.72 -4.59 1.04
CA MET A 38 7.48 -4.16 1.70
C MET A 38 6.29 -4.15 0.71
N THR A 39 6.52 -3.79 -0.55
CA THR A 39 5.49 -3.86 -1.61
C THR A 39 5.07 -5.30 -1.86
N LEU A 40 6.02 -6.21 -2.05
CA LEU A 40 5.73 -7.61 -2.29
C LEU A 40 5.02 -8.26 -1.08
N MET A 41 5.45 -7.94 0.14
CA MET A 41 4.81 -8.42 1.37
C MET A 41 3.33 -8.04 1.43
N THR A 42 2.97 -6.85 0.98
CA THR A 42 1.58 -6.36 1.04
C THR A 42 0.77 -6.70 -0.20
N GLY A 43 1.39 -6.78 -1.37
CA GLY A 43 0.76 -7.10 -2.65
C GLY A 43 0.54 -8.59 -2.87
N LEU A 44 1.42 -9.46 -2.35
CA LEU A 44 1.32 -10.93 -2.45
C LEU A 44 0.69 -11.57 -1.21
N ARG A 45 0.06 -10.78 -0.34
CA ARG A 45 -0.58 -11.34 0.85
C ARG A 45 -1.79 -12.19 0.46
N TYR A 46 -1.98 -13.29 1.17
CA TYR A 46 -3.17 -14.12 1.04
C TYR A 46 -4.12 -13.82 2.21
N ARG A 47 -5.33 -13.34 1.91
CA ARG A 47 -6.46 -13.22 2.84
C ARG A 47 -6.07 -12.70 4.23
N THR A 48 -5.46 -11.51 4.27
CA THR A 48 -5.00 -10.86 5.51
C THR A 48 -5.59 -9.45 5.61
N GLY A 49 -6.11 -9.09 6.80
CA GLY A 49 -6.80 -7.83 7.08
C GLY A 49 -8.31 -8.04 7.18
N GLY A 50 -8.96 -7.43 8.17
CA GLY A 50 -10.41 -7.60 8.39
C GLY A 50 -11.20 -7.02 7.23
N ASP A 51 -11.00 -5.73 6.95
CA ASP A 51 -11.69 -5.06 5.85
C ASP A 51 -11.20 -5.53 4.48
N SER A 52 -9.93 -5.98 4.39
CA SER A 52 -9.38 -6.59 3.17
C SER A 52 -10.19 -7.78 2.67
N LEU A 53 -10.70 -8.63 3.58
CA LEU A 53 -11.55 -9.75 3.20
C LEU A 53 -12.89 -9.28 2.64
N MET A 54 -13.48 -8.23 3.25
CA MET A 54 -14.67 -7.62 2.69
C MET A 54 -14.40 -7.00 1.33
N TYR A 55 -13.28 -6.30 1.14
CA TYR A 55 -12.91 -5.76 -0.17
C TYR A 55 -12.75 -6.86 -1.22
N GLU A 56 -12.14 -8.00 -0.87
CA GLU A 56 -12.05 -9.17 -1.75
C GLU A 56 -13.44 -9.71 -2.12
N ASP A 57 -14.33 -9.90 -1.13
CA ASP A 57 -15.67 -10.44 -1.32
C ASP A 57 -16.58 -9.49 -2.14
N TYR A 58 -16.43 -8.16 -1.95
CA TYR A 58 -17.20 -7.15 -2.67
C TYR A 58 -16.62 -6.79 -4.04
N TYR A 59 -15.34 -7.10 -4.31
CA TYR A 59 -14.65 -6.75 -5.54
C TYR A 59 -15.41 -7.12 -6.82
N PRO A 60 -16.02 -8.32 -6.94
CA PRO A 60 -16.78 -8.69 -8.14
C PRO A 60 -17.97 -7.75 -8.42
N TYR A 61 -18.58 -7.18 -7.38
CA TYR A 61 -19.78 -6.33 -7.49
C TYR A 61 -19.47 -4.84 -7.74
N LEU A 62 -18.19 -4.43 -7.67
CA LEU A 62 -17.77 -3.07 -7.97
C LEU A 62 -17.87 -2.77 -9.48
N PRO A 63 -18.10 -1.50 -9.89
CA PRO A 63 -18.35 -1.16 -11.28
C PRO A 63 -17.13 -1.40 -12.17
N ASN A 64 -17.40 -1.72 -13.44
CA ASN A 64 -16.41 -1.63 -14.52
C ASN A 64 -16.28 -0.17 -14.98
N LEU A 65 -15.30 0.10 -15.85
CA LEU A 65 -15.04 1.46 -16.34
C LEU A 65 -16.26 2.07 -17.06
N ASP A 66 -16.98 1.26 -17.84
CA ASP A 66 -18.14 1.70 -18.63
C ASP A 66 -19.34 2.10 -17.74
N ASP A 67 -19.53 1.40 -16.63
CA ASP A 67 -20.66 1.61 -15.69
C ASP A 67 -20.30 2.56 -14.54
N LEU A 68 -19.05 3.06 -14.48
CA LEU A 68 -18.53 3.81 -13.35
C LEU A 68 -19.34 5.08 -13.05
N LEU A 69 -19.64 5.88 -14.07
CA LEU A 69 -20.37 7.15 -13.90
C LEU A 69 -21.80 6.90 -13.43
N HIS A 70 -22.46 5.88 -14.00
CA HIS A 70 -23.79 5.48 -13.57
C HIS A 70 -23.77 5.03 -12.11
N PHE A 71 -22.83 4.16 -11.73
CA PHE A 71 -22.67 3.65 -10.38
C PHE A 71 -22.41 4.75 -9.35
N ILE A 72 -21.54 5.73 -9.65
CA ILE A 72 -21.27 6.87 -8.77
C ILE A 72 -22.50 7.75 -8.59
N SER A 73 -23.30 7.92 -9.65
CA SER A 73 -24.50 8.77 -9.61
C SER A 73 -25.71 8.12 -8.96
N SER A 74 -25.70 6.80 -8.78
CA SER A 74 -26.78 6.03 -8.16
C SER A 74 -26.62 5.90 -6.64
N ASP A 75 -27.73 5.79 -5.91
CA ASP A 75 -27.77 5.51 -4.46
C ASP A 75 -27.10 4.17 -4.05
N THR A 76 -26.78 3.31 -5.03
CA THR A 76 -26.05 2.06 -4.83
C THR A 76 -24.54 2.24 -4.62
N ALA A 77 -24.02 3.48 -4.72
CA ALA A 77 -22.60 3.77 -4.52
C ALA A 77 -22.11 3.47 -3.09
N LEU A 78 -22.98 3.10 -2.13
CA LEU A 78 -22.65 2.69 -0.75
C LEU A 78 -21.65 3.63 -0.04
N ASN A 79 -21.65 4.92 -0.40
CA ASN A 79 -20.68 5.93 0.05
C ASN A 79 -19.20 5.58 -0.24
N TYR A 80 -18.91 4.79 -1.28
CA TYR A 80 -17.55 4.56 -1.75
C TYR A 80 -16.93 5.85 -2.28
N GLN A 81 -15.66 6.09 -1.95
CA GLN A 81 -14.91 7.25 -2.40
C GLN A 81 -14.71 7.17 -3.94
N PRO A 82 -14.99 8.23 -4.72
CA PRO A 82 -14.94 8.18 -6.18
C PRO A 82 -13.60 7.73 -6.76
N LEU A 83 -12.49 8.18 -6.15
CA LEU A 83 -11.13 7.83 -6.55
C LEU A 83 -10.82 6.34 -6.35
N TYR A 84 -11.35 5.74 -5.28
CA TYR A 84 -11.24 4.30 -5.07
C TYR A 84 -11.98 3.53 -6.17
N LEU A 85 -13.21 3.94 -6.50
CA LEU A 85 -14.01 3.31 -7.55
C LEU A 85 -13.35 3.43 -8.92
N LEU A 86 -12.80 4.61 -9.25
CA LEU A 86 -12.04 4.82 -10.48
C LEU A 86 -10.82 3.90 -10.53
N PHE A 87 -10.05 3.80 -9.44
CA PHE A 87 -8.88 2.95 -9.40
C PHE A 87 -9.21 1.46 -9.53
N VAL A 88 -10.29 0.99 -8.89
CA VAL A 88 -10.82 -0.36 -9.06
C VAL A 88 -11.22 -0.61 -10.51
N ALA A 89 -12.02 0.28 -11.10
CA ALA A 89 -12.50 0.15 -12.47
C ALA A 89 -11.34 0.10 -13.48
N LEU A 90 -10.30 0.91 -13.28
CA LEU A 90 -9.06 0.85 -14.08
C LEU A 90 -8.32 -0.48 -13.92
N CYS A 91 -8.23 -1.03 -12.71
CA CYS A 91 -7.61 -2.34 -12.48
C CYS A 91 -8.38 -3.46 -13.18
N LYS A 92 -9.72 -3.39 -13.18
CA LYS A 92 -10.60 -4.37 -13.84
C LYS A 92 -10.43 -4.43 -15.35
N VAL A 93 -9.94 -3.36 -15.99
CA VAL A 93 -9.60 -3.37 -17.42
C VAL A 93 -8.48 -4.37 -17.72
N PHE A 94 -7.54 -4.57 -16.79
CA PHE A 94 -6.41 -5.46 -16.98
C PHE A 94 -6.65 -6.87 -16.44
N SER A 95 -7.33 -6.99 -15.30
CA SER A 95 -7.66 -8.28 -14.70
C SER A 95 -8.91 -8.16 -13.82
N PRO A 96 -9.84 -9.11 -13.89
CA PRO A 96 -11.01 -9.16 -13.02
C PRO A 96 -10.69 -9.63 -11.60
N ASP A 97 -9.44 -10.01 -11.31
CA ASP A 97 -9.06 -10.60 -10.03
C ASP A 97 -8.68 -9.53 -8.98
N TYR A 98 -9.19 -9.69 -7.75
CA TYR A 98 -8.83 -8.82 -6.63
C TYR A 98 -7.32 -8.77 -6.36
N TYR A 99 -6.61 -9.87 -6.58
CA TYR A 99 -5.17 -9.95 -6.38
C TYR A 99 -4.38 -8.99 -7.27
N PHE A 100 -4.86 -8.72 -8.49
CA PHE A 100 -4.25 -7.72 -9.37
C PHE A 100 -4.42 -6.31 -8.80
N TYR A 101 -5.64 -5.96 -8.39
CA TYR A 101 -5.93 -4.72 -7.68
C TYR A 101 -5.07 -4.58 -6.41
N GLN A 102 -4.96 -5.64 -5.60
CA GLN A 102 -4.18 -5.65 -4.37
C GLN A 102 -2.71 -5.32 -4.62
N MET A 103 -2.13 -5.87 -5.69
CA MET A 103 -0.75 -5.55 -6.10
C MET A 103 -0.62 -4.10 -6.59
N MET A 104 -1.55 -3.62 -7.39
CA MET A 104 -1.52 -2.23 -7.88
C MET A 104 -1.69 -1.23 -6.74
N HIS A 105 -2.60 -1.49 -5.81
CA HIS A 105 -2.76 -0.71 -4.58
C HIS A 105 -1.49 -0.72 -3.73
N ALA A 106 -0.85 -1.90 -3.60
CA ALA A 106 0.45 -2.05 -2.95
C ALA A 106 1.48 -1.10 -3.57
N LEU A 107 1.62 -1.09 -4.89
CA LEU A 107 2.58 -0.24 -5.60
C LEU A 107 2.30 1.26 -5.42
N VAL A 108 1.06 1.70 -5.66
CA VAL A 108 0.70 3.13 -5.62
C VAL A 108 0.96 3.73 -4.24
N VAL A 109 0.37 3.14 -3.19
CA VAL A 109 0.48 3.70 -1.84
C VAL A 109 1.91 3.58 -1.30
N ASN A 110 2.69 2.54 -1.66
CA ASN A 110 4.09 2.48 -1.20
C ASN A 110 4.92 3.53 -1.92
N SER A 111 4.65 3.77 -3.20
CA SER A 111 5.37 4.78 -3.96
C SER A 111 5.15 6.15 -3.34
N VAL A 112 3.90 6.49 -3.00
CA VAL A 112 3.56 7.75 -2.32
C VAL A 112 4.20 7.84 -0.94
N ILE A 113 4.07 6.81 -0.09
CA ILE A 113 4.66 6.80 1.26
C ILE A 113 6.19 6.93 1.21
N PHE A 114 6.86 6.11 0.40
CA PHE A 114 8.31 6.13 0.30
C PHE A 114 8.82 7.43 -0.32
N TRP A 115 8.12 7.99 -1.30
CA TRP A 115 8.43 9.31 -1.85
C TRP A 115 8.26 10.41 -0.80
N PHE A 116 7.16 10.38 -0.05
CA PHE A 116 6.88 11.36 1.02
C PHE A 116 7.96 11.32 2.11
N ILE A 117 8.33 10.12 2.58
CA ILE A 117 9.39 9.92 3.58
C ILE A 117 10.74 10.40 3.03
N GLN A 118 11.06 10.05 1.79
CA GLN A 118 12.30 10.48 1.13
C GLN A 118 12.42 12.01 1.05
N ARG A 119 11.30 12.71 0.87
CA ARG A 119 11.28 14.16 0.70
C ARG A 119 11.28 14.93 2.02
N ASN A 120 10.64 14.38 3.05
CA ASN A 120 10.35 15.12 4.29
C ASN A 120 11.24 14.77 5.48
N THR A 121 12.02 13.68 5.43
CA THR A 121 12.92 13.33 6.53
C THR A 121 14.28 12.84 6.08
N ARG A 122 15.29 13.10 6.91
CA ARG A 122 16.63 12.50 6.77
C ARG A 122 16.68 11.08 7.35
N TYR A 123 15.83 10.79 8.35
CA TYR A 123 15.78 9.52 9.08
C TYR A 123 14.72 8.58 8.50
N ARG A 124 14.94 8.18 7.25
CA ARG A 124 13.95 7.48 6.42
C ARG A 124 13.60 6.11 6.99
N TYR A 125 14.61 5.36 7.43
CA TYR A 125 14.42 4.00 7.97
C TYR A 125 13.81 4.03 9.36
N THR A 126 14.11 5.05 10.16
CA THR A 126 13.54 5.23 11.50
C THR A 126 12.05 5.49 11.40
N VAL A 127 11.62 6.38 10.48
CA VAL A 127 10.19 6.62 10.25
C VAL A 127 9.48 5.35 9.76
N LEU A 128 10.06 4.63 8.79
CA LEU A 128 9.51 3.35 8.33
C LEU A 128 9.41 2.31 9.45
N LEU A 129 10.43 2.20 10.31
CA LEU A 129 10.44 1.32 11.47
C LEU A 129 9.32 1.68 12.45
N LEU A 130 9.11 2.96 12.75
CA LEU A 130 8.04 3.40 13.64
C LEU A 130 6.66 3.11 13.04
N MET A 131 6.45 3.41 11.76
CA MET A 131 5.21 3.08 11.06
C MET A 131 4.94 1.57 11.07
N TYR A 132 5.98 0.75 10.92
CA TYR A 132 5.88 -0.69 10.98
C TYR A 132 5.58 -1.21 12.39
N PHE A 133 6.31 -0.71 13.39
CA PHE A 133 6.18 -1.13 14.80
C PHE A 133 4.82 -0.77 15.40
N PHE A 134 4.32 0.44 15.11
CA PHE A 134 2.99 0.88 15.55
C PHE A 134 1.85 0.36 14.66
N LEU A 135 2.15 -0.53 13.71
CA LEU A 135 1.18 -1.13 12.78
C LEU A 135 0.45 -0.13 11.87
N ILE A 136 0.82 1.15 11.89
CA ILE A 136 0.29 2.20 11.01
C ILE A 136 0.46 1.82 9.54
N TYR A 137 1.60 1.20 9.22
CA TYR A 137 1.87 0.69 7.87
C TYR A 137 0.81 -0.34 7.42
N PHE A 138 0.43 -1.27 8.30
CA PHE A 138 -0.57 -2.30 7.99
C PHE A 138 -1.98 -1.72 7.95
N TYR A 139 -2.29 -0.77 8.84
CA TYR A 139 -3.59 -0.12 8.89
C TYR A 139 -3.95 0.56 7.55
N PHE A 140 -3.04 1.36 7.00
CA PHE A 140 -3.25 2.00 5.68
C PHE A 140 -3.28 1.02 4.50
N ARG A 141 -2.79 -0.20 4.71
CA ARG A 141 -2.70 -1.23 3.68
C ARG A 141 -3.89 -2.17 3.64
N PHE A 142 -4.38 -2.52 4.82
CA PHE A 142 -5.28 -3.64 5.00
C PHE A 142 -6.69 -3.16 5.34
N GLU A 143 -6.80 -2.19 6.23
CA GLU A 143 -8.10 -1.75 6.75
C GLU A 143 -8.64 -0.58 5.93
N VAL A 144 -7.81 0.44 5.69
CA VAL A 144 -8.25 1.73 5.13
C VAL A 144 -7.87 1.87 3.65
N GLN A 145 -8.22 0.88 2.82
CA GLN A 145 -7.82 0.85 1.40
C GLN A 145 -8.52 1.93 0.56
N ARG A 146 -9.74 2.32 0.94
CA ARG A 146 -10.57 3.26 0.19
C ARG A 146 -10.16 4.71 0.46
N GLU A 147 -9.96 5.06 1.73
CA GLU A 147 -9.67 6.41 2.16
C GLU A 147 -8.23 6.79 1.82
N ILE A 148 -7.29 5.84 1.88
CA ILE A 148 -5.87 6.13 1.60
C ILE A 148 -5.65 6.60 0.17
N LEU A 149 -6.45 6.11 -0.79
CA LEU A 149 -6.41 6.57 -2.17
C LEU A 149 -6.91 8.01 -2.33
N GLY A 150 -7.76 8.50 -1.43
CA GLY A 150 -8.15 9.92 -1.39
C GLY A 150 -7.07 10.84 -0.82
N VAL A 151 -6.20 10.32 0.05
CA VAL A 151 -5.10 11.07 0.69
C VAL A 151 -3.83 11.11 -0.16
N CYS A 152 -3.68 10.16 -1.08
CA CYS A 152 -2.49 10.03 -1.93
C CYS A 152 -2.39 11.08 -3.07
N TRP A 153 -3.33 12.02 -3.16
CA TRP A 153 -3.38 13.08 -4.17
C TRP A 153 -3.28 14.47 -3.55
#